data_AF-A0A3E0HAL3-F1
#
_entry.id   AF-A0A3E0HAL3-F1
#
_cell.length_a   1.000
_cell.length_b   1.000
_cell.length_c   1.000
_cell.angle_alpha   90.00
_cell.angle_beta   90.00
_cell.angle_gamma   90.00
#
_symmetry.space_group_name_H-M   'P 1'
#
loop_
_entity.id
_entity.type
_entity.pdbx_description
1 polymer ?
#
loop_
_entity_poly.entity_id
_entity_poly.type
_entity_poly.pdbx_seq_one_letter_code
_entity_poly.pdbx_strand_id
1 'polypeptide(L)'
;MNANEGHRKLAEWRASMDAHALDPQQRQAMEESMDAMALQFRSNQPPSAEAFESELRRLEMMWAADHPLLATIITETLRRLSAMGI
;
A
#
# COMPACT_ATOMS: atom_id res chain seq x y z
N MET A 1 8.65 12.86 -6.71
CA MET A 1 7.24 12.63 -6.32
C MET A 1 6.69 13.92 -5.75
N ASN A 2 5.57 14.43 -6.25
CA ASN A 2 4.88 15.55 -5.58
C ASN A 2 4.02 14.98 -4.42
N ALA A 3 3.67 15.79 -3.43
CA ALA A 3 2.86 15.33 -2.29
C ALA A 3 1.51 14.70 -2.74
N ASN A 4 0.95 15.19 -3.85
CA ASN A 4 -0.32 14.69 -4.40
C ASN A 4 -0.22 13.25 -4.94
N GLU A 5 0.95 12.84 -5.42
CA GLU A 5 1.19 11.51 -5.98
C GLU A 5 1.24 10.43 -4.88
N GLY A 6 1.90 10.72 -3.75
CA GLY A 6 1.87 9.84 -2.57
C GLY A 6 0.47 9.67 -1.99
N HIS A 7 -0.30 10.77 -1.90
CA HIS A 7 -1.70 10.72 -1.48
C HIS A 7 -2.56 9.88 -2.44
N ARG A 8 -2.32 10.00 -3.75
CA ARG A 8 -3.03 9.19 -4.76
C ARG A 8 -2.69 7.70 -4.65
N LYS A 9 -1.42 7.34 -4.42
CA LYS A 9 -1.02 5.94 -4.22
C LYS A 9 -1.65 5.33 -2.96
N LEU A 10 -1.68 6.07 -1.85
CA LEU A 10 -2.38 5.65 -0.63
C LEU A 10 -3.89 5.48 -0.85
N ALA A 11 -4.52 6.38 -1.61
CA ALA A 11 -5.93 6.28 -1.94
C ALA A 11 -6.24 5.05 -2.80
N GLU A 12 -5.40 4.74 -3.79
CA GLU A 12 -5.57 3.54 -4.63
C GLU A 12 -5.42 2.25 -3.82
N TRP A 13 -4.44 2.23 -2.90
CA TRP A 13 -4.28 1.11 -1.99
C TRP A 13 -5.53 0.95 -1.10
N ARG A 14 -6.04 2.04 -0.52
CA ARG A 14 -7.28 2.02 0.29
C ARG A 14 -8.47 1.49 -0.51
N ALA A 15 -8.64 1.98 -1.74
CA ALA A 15 -9.72 1.53 -2.63
C ALA A 15 -9.60 0.04 -2.97
N SER A 16 -8.37 -0.45 -3.17
CA SER A 16 -8.12 -1.88 -3.39
C SER A 16 -8.49 -2.72 -2.15
N MET A 17 -8.30 -2.17 -0.94
CA MET A 17 -8.75 -2.83 0.29
C MET A 17 -10.27 -2.87 0.42
N ASP A 18 -10.94 -1.75 0.18
CA ASP A 18 -12.39 -1.65 0.32
C ASP A 18 -13.15 -2.53 -0.68
N ALA A 19 -12.49 -2.88 -1.80
CA ALA A 19 -13.00 -3.87 -2.76
C ALA A 19 -12.99 -5.31 -2.24
N HIS A 20 -12.28 -5.60 -1.15
CA HIS A 20 -12.11 -6.94 -0.60
C HIS A 20 -12.77 -7.09 0.78
N ALA A 21 -13.38 -8.26 1.00
CA ALA A 21 -13.93 -8.63 2.30
C ALA A 21 -12.81 -9.12 3.23
N LEU A 22 -12.22 -8.18 3.98
CA LEU A 22 -11.22 -8.47 5.01
C LEU A 22 -11.89 -8.83 6.33
N ASP A 23 -11.30 -9.78 7.05
CA ASP A 23 -11.63 -9.95 8.47
C ASP A 23 -11.08 -8.76 9.32
N PRO A 24 -11.55 -8.59 10.56
CA PRO A 24 -11.11 -7.48 11.41
C PRO A 24 -9.60 -7.44 11.67
N GLN A 25 -8.95 -8.61 11.78
CA GLN A 25 -7.51 -8.70 12.05
C GLN A 25 -6.69 -8.29 10.82
N GLN A 26 -7.10 -8.75 9.64
CA GLN A 26 -6.53 -8.38 8.35
C GLN A 26 -6.70 -6.89 8.07
N ARG A 27 -7.89 -6.35 8.36
CA ARG A 27 -8.15 -4.92 8.22
C ARG A 27 -7.28 -4.10 9.16
N GLN A 28 -7.13 -4.50 10.41
CA GLN A 28 -6.29 -3.80 11.38
C GLN A 28 -4.82 -3.80 10.96
N ALA A 29 -4.25 -4.96 10.61
CA ALA A 29 -2.86 -5.07 10.18
C ALA A 29 -2.56 -4.20 8.95
N MET A 30 -3.55 -4.11 8.05
CA MET A 30 -3.48 -3.25 6.88
C MET A 30 -3.53 -1.76 7.26
N GLU A 31 -4.48 -1.35 8.09
CA GLU A 31 -4.63 0.03 8.55
C GLU A 31 -3.38 0.55 9.26
N GLU A 32 -2.81 -0.26 10.15
CA GLU A 32 -1.54 0.07 10.83
C GLU A 32 -0.39 0.26 9.84
N SER A 33 -0.34 -0.56 8.78
CA SER A 33 0.68 -0.45 7.74
C SER A 33 0.47 0.79 6.86
N MET A 34 -0.78 1.13 6.51
CA MET A 34 -1.10 2.35 5.78
C MET A 34 -0.75 3.61 6.57
N ASP A 35 -1.06 3.62 7.87
CA ASP A 35 -0.74 4.75 8.75
C ASP A 35 0.76 4.92 8.95
N ALA A 36 1.50 3.82 9.14
CA ALA A 36 2.96 3.83 9.21
C ALA A 36 3.57 4.39 7.91
N MET A 37 3.06 3.96 6.76
CA MET A 37 3.51 4.47 5.46
C MET A 37 3.18 5.96 5.33
N ALA A 38 1.94 6.37 5.61
CA ALA A 38 1.50 7.77 5.54
C ALA A 38 2.33 8.69 6.46
N LEU A 39 2.71 8.20 7.64
CA LEU A 39 3.61 8.91 8.55
C LEU A 39 5.01 9.06 7.94
N GLN A 40 5.57 7.97 7.40
CA GLN A 40 6.87 8.03 6.70
C GLN A 40 6.83 8.99 5.50
N PHE A 41 5.74 9.01 4.72
CA PHE A 41 5.52 9.93 3.60
C PHE A 41 5.39 11.40 4.04
N ARG A 42 4.82 11.65 5.22
CA ARG A 42 4.73 12.99 5.81
C ARG A 42 6.06 13.46 6.38
N SER A 43 6.84 12.56 6.97
CA SER A 43 8.11 12.87 7.64
C SER A 43 9.30 12.94 6.67
N ASN A 44 9.28 12.19 5.57
CA ASN A 44 10.31 12.24 4.53
C ASN A 44 9.85 13.11 3.35
N GLN A 45 10.62 14.14 2.99
CA GLN A 45 10.42 14.93 1.78
C GLN A 45 11.30 14.44 0.62
N PRO A 46 10.73 14.26 -0.57
CA PRO A 46 9.62 13.36 -0.86
C PRO A 46 10.17 11.95 -1.16
N PRO A 47 9.64 10.88 -0.56
CA PRO A 47 9.96 9.52 -1.01
C PRO A 47 9.57 9.39 -2.48
N SER A 48 10.39 8.71 -3.26
CA SER A 48 10.13 8.48 -4.68
C SER A 48 8.91 7.57 -4.86
N ALA A 49 8.30 7.60 -6.06
CA ALA A 49 7.30 6.62 -6.47
C ALA A 49 7.79 5.18 -6.23
N GLU A 50 9.09 4.95 -6.45
CA GLU A 50 9.79 3.69 -6.21
C GLU A 50 9.86 3.31 -4.72
N ALA A 51 9.95 4.27 -3.80
CA ALA A 51 9.97 4.00 -2.37
C ALA A 51 8.62 3.48 -1.88
N PHE A 52 7.51 4.02 -2.40
CA PHE A 52 6.17 3.50 -2.12
C PHE A 52 6.02 2.06 -2.62
N GLU A 53 6.42 1.79 -3.87
CA GLU A 53 6.31 0.45 -4.44
C GLU A 53 7.23 -0.55 -3.74
N SER A 54 8.42 -0.12 -3.32
CA SER A 54 9.35 -0.95 -2.55
C SER A 54 8.77 -1.33 -1.20
N GLU A 55 8.12 -0.39 -0.51
CA GLU A 55 7.49 -0.67 0.78
C GLU A 55 6.27 -1.58 0.62
N LEU A 56 5.46 -1.40 -0.44
CA LEU A 56 4.41 -2.34 -0.78
C LEU A 56 4.97 -3.75 -1.05
N ARG A 57 6.02 -3.90 -1.86
CA ARG A 57 6.67 -5.20 -2.09
C ARG A 57 7.21 -5.83 -0.80
N ARG A 58 7.72 -5.00 0.12
CA ARG A 58 8.16 -5.48 1.44
C ARG A 58 6.99 -6.05 2.24
N LEU A 59 5.85 -5.36 2.26
CA LEU A 59 4.63 -5.83 2.92
C LEU A 59 4.07 -7.08 2.25
N GLU A 60 4.10 -7.15 0.91
CA GLU A 60 3.69 -8.34 0.14
C GLU A 60 4.49 -9.57 0.57
N MET A 61 5.82 -9.45 0.64
CA MET A 61 6.68 -10.55 1.07
C MET A 61 6.45 -10.95 2.54
N MET A 62 6.27 -9.96 3.42
CA MET A 62 6.00 -10.19 4.84
C MET A 62 4.68 -10.93 5.05
N TRP A 63 3.65 -10.58 4.28
CA TRP A 63 2.31 -11.17 4.41
C TRP A 63 2.07 -12.39 3.55
N ALA A 64 2.95 -12.73 2.61
CA ALA A 64 2.78 -13.88 1.74
C ALA A 64 2.53 -15.19 2.51
N ALA A 65 3.15 -15.35 3.69
CA ALA A 65 2.99 -16.53 4.55
C ALA A 65 1.78 -16.42 5.50
N ASP A 66 1.68 -15.32 6.24
CA ASP A 66 0.72 -15.20 7.35
C ASP A 66 -0.65 -14.65 6.91
N HIS A 67 -0.67 -13.86 5.83
CA HIS A 67 -1.85 -13.16 5.33
C HIS A 67 -1.90 -13.14 3.79
N PRO A 68 -2.10 -14.31 3.13
CA PRO A 68 -1.98 -14.43 1.67
C PRO A 68 -2.99 -13.56 0.91
N LEU A 69 -4.16 -13.27 1.49
CA LEU A 69 -5.12 -12.32 0.92
C LEU A 69 -4.55 -10.90 0.89
N LEU A 70 -3.90 -10.44 1.97
CA LEU A 70 -3.30 -9.10 2.01
C LEU A 70 -2.15 -8.98 1.00
N ALA A 71 -1.32 -10.01 0.87
CA ALA A 71 -0.28 -10.07 -0.15
C ALA A 71 -0.88 -9.94 -1.57
N THR A 72 -1.96 -10.67 -1.85
CA THR A 72 -2.68 -10.60 -3.14
C THR A 72 -3.18 -9.18 -3.42
N ILE A 73 -3.79 -8.53 -2.43
CA ILE A 73 -4.31 -7.17 -2.61
C ILE A 73 -3.18 -6.17 -2.87
N ILE A 74 -2.02 -6.35 -2.24
CA ILE A 74 -0.84 -5.55 -2.57
C ILE A 74 -0.38 -5.79 -4.00
N THR A 75 -0.27 -7.04 -4.45
CA THR A 75 0.12 -7.36 -5.84
C THR A 75 -0.81 -6.68 -6.85
N GLU A 76 -2.12 -6.70 -6.59
CA GLU A 76 -3.12 -6.04 -7.43
C GLU A 76 -2.97 -4.51 -7.41
N THR A 77 -2.76 -3.94 -6.23
CA THR A 77 -2.51 -2.51 -6.06
C THR A 77 -1.28 -2.08 -6.87
N LEU A 78 -0.16 -2.81 -6.75
CA LEU A 78 1.06 -2.56 -7.51
C LEU A 78 0.83 -2.59 -9.03
N ARG A 79 0.03 -3.56 -9.51
CA ARG A 79 -0.34 -3.64 -10.94
C ARG A 79 -1.17 -2.43 -11.39
N ARG A 80 -2.12 -1.97 -10.57
CA ARG A 80 -2.95 -0.79 -10.88
C ARG A 80 -2.13 0.49 -10.90
N LEU A 81 -1.24 0.69 -9.92
CA LEU A 81 -0.33 1.82 -9.88
C LEU A 81 0.55 1.88 -11.14
N SER A 82 1.15 0.74 -11.50
CA SER A 82 1.95 0.62 -12.72
C SER A 82 1.14 0.93 -13.99
N ALA A 83 -0.10 0.45 -14.09
CA ALA A 83 -0.98 0.73 -15.22
C ALA A 83 -1.40 2.22 -15.33
N MET A 84 -1.46 2.93 -14.20
CA MET A 84 -1.74 4.36 -14.16
C MET A 84 -0.53 5.24 -14.48
N GLY A 85 0.67 4.66 -14.56
CA GLY A 85 1.91 5.39 -14.78
C GLY A 85 2.30 6.31 -13.62
N ILE A 86 1.93 5.93 -12.38
CA ILE A 86 2.27 6.64 -11.14
C ILE A 86 3.09 5.76 -10.20
#